data_AF-A0A7I8C803-F1
#
_entry.id   AF-A0A7I8C803-F1
#
_cell.length_a   1.000
_cell.length_b   1.000
_cell.length_c   1.000
_cell.angle_alpha   90.00
_cell.angle_beta   90.00
_cell.angle_gamma   90.00
#
_symmetry.space_group_name_H-M   'P 1'
#
loop_
_entity.id
_entity.type
_entity.pdbx_description
1 polymer ?
#
loop_
_entity_poly.entity_id
_entity_poly.type
_entity_poly.pdbx_seq_one_letter_code
_entity_poly.pdbx_strand_id
1 'polypeptide(L)'
;MKSDISSDIPAIERLAPRYAEPTEDNIRELVYAFYDRVRADALLGPAFEQKLAGRWDEHLPKMCVFWGSLVLGAKQYRGNVQQAHMPLAGLEPRHFSRWLFLFLDTVESRYEPAAAVRFMEPALRIAQSLQLSKFGWDYQIPAEQQDLLDRVAPRRRSREEHAADYARPRGEPFPAKIIGKSHDED
;
A
#
# COMPACT_ATOMS: atom_id res chain seq x y z
N MET A 1 -33.72 7.12 10.26
CA MET A 1 -33.27 5.93 9.53
C MET A 1 -31.80 6.11 9.22
N LYS A 2 -30.93 5.32 9.87
CA LYS A 2 -29.50 5.27 9.54
C LYS A 2 -29.38 4.25 8.40
N SER A 3 -28.96 4.72 7.22
CA SER A 3 -28.76 3.87 6.05
C SER A 3 -27.40 3.19 6.22
N ASP A 4 -27.42 1.92 6.61
CA ASP A 4 -26.24 1.06 6.55
C ASP A 4 -25.89 0.81 5.09
N ILE A 5 -24.82 1.47 4.61
CA ILE A 5 -24.16 1.15 3.35
C ILE A 5 -23.12 0.08 3.69
N SER A 6 -23.58 -1.13 3.95
CA SER A 6 -22.72 -2.30 4.05
C SER A 6 -23.43 -3.48 3.44
N SER A 7 -22.76 -4.12 2.47
CA SER A 7 -23.10 -5.40 1.85
C SER A 7 -24.13 -5.33 0.72
N ASP A 8 -23.63 -5.21 -0.51
CA ASP A 8 -24.20 -5.91 -1.68
C ASP A 8 -23.10 -6.17 -2.73
N ILE A 9 -22.00 -6.76 -2.27
CA ILE A 9 -21.14 -7.54 -3.17
C ILE A 9 -21.78 -8.94 -3.21
N PRO A 10 -22.21 -9.46 -4.37
CA PRO A 10 -22.87 -10.75 -4.43
C PRO A 10 -21.97 -11.82 -3.81
N ALA A 11 -22.52 -12.56 -2.85
CA ALA A 11 -21.82 -13.59 -2.09
C ALA A 11 -21.15 -14.68 -2.97
N ILE A 12 -21.51 -14.75 -4.25
CA ILE A 12 -20.97 -15.67 -5.25
C ILE A 12 -19.48 -15.43 -5.54
N GLU A 13 -18.97 -14.19 -5.46
CA GLU A 13 -17.54 -13.92 -5.74
C GLU A 13 -16.63 -14.38 -4.59
N ARG A 14 -17.14 -14.48 -3.36
CA ARG A 14 -16.42 -14.99 -2.18
C ARG A 14 -16.26 -16.51 -2.13
N LEU A 15 -16.85 -17.25 -3.08
CA LEU A 15 -16.82 -18.72 -3.14
C LEU A 15 -15.75 -19.29 -4.09
N ALA A 16 -15.12 -18.45 -4.92
CA ALA A 16 -14.02 -18.90 -5.76
C ALA A 16 -12.78 -19.22 -4.90
N PRO A 17 -12.03 -20.30 -5.22
CA PRO A 17 -10.78 -20.58 -4.52
C PRO A 17 -9.81 -19.42 -4.69
N ARG A 18 -9.27 -18.93 -3.57
CA ARG A 18 -8.29 -17.84 -3.59
C ARG A 18 -6.93 -18.36 -4.01
N TYR A 19 -6.18 -17.53 -4.73
CA TYR A 19 -4.84 -17.87 -5.18
C TYR A 19 -3.84 -17.83 -4.02
N ALA A 20 -3.10 -18.92 -3.85
CA ALA A 20 -2.01 -19.00 -2.87
C ALA A 20 -0.76 -18.22 -3.31
N GLU A 21 -0.54 -18.08 -4.63
CA GLU A 21 0.62 -17.38 -5.19
C GLU A 21 0.20 -16.44 -6.34
N PRO A 22 0.79 -15.24 -6.43
CA PRO A 22 0.59 -14.33 -7.56
C PRO A 22 1.27 -14.83 -8.85
N THR A 23 0.57 -14.70 -9.96
CA THR A 23 1.05 -14.90 -11.34
C THR A 23 0.64 -13.70 -12.19
N GLU A 24 1.23 -13.54 -13.38
CA GLU A 24 0.85 -12.44 -14.28
C GLU A 24 -0.65 -12.49 -14.64
N ASP A 25 -1.19 -13.68 -14.88
CA ASP A 25 -2.60 -13.89 -15.22
C ASP A 25 -3.54 -13.50 -14.09
N ASN A 26 -3.30 -13.99 -12.87
CA ASN A 26 -4.19 -13.66 -11.75
C ASN A 26 -4.04 -12.20 -11.28
N ILE A 27 -2.87 -11.58 -11.47
CA ILE A 27 -2.67 -10.15 -11.25
C ILE A 27 -3.45 -9.34 -12.28
N ARG A 28 -3.46 -9.75 -13.55
CA ARG A 28 -4.28 -9.12 -14.58
C ARG A 28 -5.76 -9.17 -14.18
N GLU A 29 -6.27 -10.33 -13.76
CA GLU A 29 -7.65 -10.44 -13.29
C GLU A 29 -7.96 -9.52 -12.11
N LEU A 30 -7.08 -9.50 -11.09
CA LEU A 30 -7.20 -8.59 -9.95
C LEU A 30 -7.32 -7.13 -10.39
N VAL A 31 -6.42 -6.70 -11.28
CA VAL A 31 -6.38 -5.31 -11.76
C VAL A 31 -7.68 -4.95 -12.47
N TYR A 32 -8.17 -5.80 -13.36
CA TYR A 32 -9.41 -5.53 -14.09
C TYR A 32 -10.61 -5.50 -13.15
N ALA A 33 -10.76 -6.51 -12.28
CA ALA A 33 -11.84 -6.55 -11.29
C ALA A 33 -11.83 -5.33 -10.36
N PHE A 34 -10.64 -4.91 -9.92
CA PHE A 34 -10.49 -3.71 -9.10
C PHE A 34 -10.94 -2.44 -9.85
N TYR A 35 -10.49 -2.26 -11.09
CA TYR A 35 -10.85 -1.06 -11.83
C TYR A 35 -12.30 -1.03 -12.30
N ASP A 36 -12.94 -2.18 -12.52
CA ASP A 36 -14.39 -2.25 -12.72
C ASP A 36 -15.15 -1.71 -11.50
N ARG A 37 -14.70 -2.09 -10.28
CA ARG A 37 -15.25 -1.54 -9.04
C ARG A 37 -14.98 -0.04 -8.87
N VAL A 38 -13.79 0.42 -9.22
CA VAL A 38 -13.44 1.86 -9.20
C VAL A 38 -14.36 2.66 -10.13
N ARG A 39 -14.63 2.15 -11.33
CA ARG A 39 -15.50 2.83 -12.31
C ARG A 39 -16.96 2.87 -11.86
N ALA A 40 -17.43 1.82 -11.21
CA ALA A 40 -18.79 1.75 -10.66
C ALA A 40 -18.97 2.56 -9.36
N ASP A 41 -17.87 2.96 -8.70
CA ASP A 41 -17.92 3.67 -7.42
C ASP A 41 -18.36 5.12 -7.59
N ALA A 42 -19.33 5.56 -6.78
CA ALA A 42 -19.90 6.91 -6.88
C ALA A 42 -18.92 8.04 -6.55
N LEU A 43 -17.87 7.77 -5.74
CA LEU A 43 -16.86 8.76 -5.38
C LEU A 43 -15.66 8.71 -6.34
N LEU A 44 -15.14 7.50 -6.63
CA LEU A 44 -13.96 7.36 -7.47
C LEU A 44 -14.26 7.43 -8.96
N GLY A 45 -15.38 6.85 -9.40
CA GLY A 45 -15.78 6.80 -10.80
C GLY A 45 -15.65 8.15 -11.50
N PRO A 46 -16.30 9.22 -11.00
CA PRO A 46 -16.18 10.56 -11.58
C PRO A 46 -14.74 11.09 -11.65
N ALA A 47 -13.94 10.87 -10.59
CA ALA A 47 -12.55 11.34 -10.53
C ALA A 47 -11.65 10.62 -11.55
N PHE A 48 -11.85 9.32 -11.74
CA PHE A 48 -11.13 8.55 -12.75
C PHE A 48 -11.61 8.86 -14.16
N GLU A 49 -12.92 8.93 -14.41
CA GLU A 49 -13.47 9.24 -15.74
C GLU A 49 -13.05 10.63 -16.23
N GLN A 50 -12.97 11.63 -15.35
CA GLN A 50 -12.43 12.96 -15.71
C GLN A 50 -11.03 12.86 -16.35
N LYS A 51 -10.21 11.89 -15.93
CA LYS A 51 -8.86 11.70 -16.45
C LYS A 51 -8.77 10.61 -17.51
N LEU A 52 -9.56 9.54 -17.44
CA LEU A 52 -9.35 8.31 -18.21
C LEU A 52 -10.44 8.02 -19.24
N ALA A 53 -11.46 8.87 -19.37
CA ALA A 53 -12.46 8.72 -20.42
C ALA A 53 -11.78 8.51 -21.80
N GLY A 54 -12.12 7.40 -22.46
CA GLY A 54 -11.54 6.98 -23.74
C GLY A 54 -10.11 6.42 -23.70
N ARG A 55 -9.50 6.28 -22.52
CA ARG A 55 -8.10 5.83 -22.34
C ARG A 55 -7.93 4.65 -21.38
N TRP A 56 -9.02 4.00 -21.01
CA TRP A 56 -9.01 2.83 -20.12
C TRP A 56 -8.16 1.69 -20.69
N ASP A 57 -8.23 1.46 -22.00
CA ASP A 57 -7.47 0.40 -22.69
C ASP A 57 -5.94 0.65 -22.68
N GLU A 58 -5.51 1.90 -22.51
CA GLU A 58 -4.08 2.24 -22.31
C GLU A 58 -3.68 2.12 -20.84
N HIS A 59 -4.60 2.47 -19.92
CA HIS A 59 -4.32 2.51 -18.48
C HIS A 59 -4.25 1.11 -17.86
N LEU A 60 -5.19 0.21 -18.17
CA LEU A 60 -5.26 -1.10 -17.51
C LEU A 60 -4.03 -1.98 -17.77
N PRO A 61 -3.46 -2.09 -18.99
CA PRO A 61 -2.22 -2.81 -19.21
C PRO A 61 -1.05 -2.24 -18.40
N LYS A 62 -0.95 -0.91 -18.29
CA LYS A 62 0.07 -0.25 -17.47
C LYS A 62 -0.07 -0.59 -15.99
N MET A 63 -1.30 -0.72 -15.50
CA MET A 63 -1.56 -1.14 -14.12
C MET A 63 -1.22 -2.61 -13.87
N CYS A 64 -1.42 -3.49 -14.86
CA CYS A 64 -0.96 -4.88 -14.79
C CYS A 64 0.56 -4.93 -14.64
N VAL A 65 1.30 -4.19 -15.48
CA VAL A 65 2.77 -4.10 -15.39
C VAL A 65 3.21 -3.51 -14.05
N PHE A 66 2.52 -2.48 -13.55
CA PHE A 66 2.82 -1.86 -12.26
C PHE A 66 2.71 -2.85 -11.10
N TRP A 67 1.57 -3.52 -10.96
CA TRP A 67 1.35 -4.48 -9.87
C TRP A 67 2.21 -5.74 -10.03
N GLY A 68 2.35 -6.25 -11.26
CA GLY A 68 3.27 -7.34 -11.56
C GLY A 68 4.70 -7.00 -11.15
N SER A 69 5.14 -5.76 -11.40
CA SER A 69 6.48 -5.32 -11.03
C SER A 69 6.72 -5.31 -9.52
N LEU A 70 5.73 -4.87 -8.75
CA LEU A 70 5.82 -4.81 -7.29
C LEU A 70 5.76 -6.19 -6.65
N VAL A 71 4.83 -7.02 -7.10
CA VAL A 71 4.50 -8.28 -6.45
C VAL A 71 5.41 -9.42 -6.89
N LEU A 72 5.75 -9.48 -8.17
CA LEU A 72 6.65 -10.49 -8.72
C LEU A 72 8.13 -10.04 -8.69
N GLY A 73 8.40 -8.80 -8.29
CA GLY A 73 9.75 -8.23 -8.30
C GLY A 73 10.30 -7.95 -9.71
N ALA A 74 9.44 -8.00 -10.73
CA ALA A 74 9.82 -7.70 -12.10
C ALA A 74 10.12 -6.20 -12.23
N LYS A 75 11.35 -5.79 -12.55
CA LYS A 75 11.71 -4.35 -12.66
C LYS A 75 11.23 -3.73 -13.98
N GLN A 76 9.96 -3.92 -14.33
CA GLN A 76 9.41 -3.59 -15.65
C GLN A 76 8.67 -2.25 -15.68
N TYR A 77 8.06 -1.83 -14.57
CA TYR A 77 7.43 -0.52 -14.48
C TYR A 77 8.46 0.62 -14.40
N ARG A 78 8.37 1.58 -15.32
CA ARG A 78 9.30 2.73 -15.43
C ARG A 78 8.65 4.10 -15.16
N GLY A 79 7.38 4.13 -14.76
CA GLY A 79 6.67 5.39 -14.50
C GLY A 79 6.97 5.97 -13.12
N ASN A 80 6.71 7.27 -12.95
CA ASN A 80 6.71 7.91 -11.64
C ASN A 80 5.26 8.10 -11.15
N VAL A 81 4.88 7.37 -10.11
CA VAL A 81 3.51 7.38 -9.57
C VAL A 81 3.16 8.76 -8.98
N GLN A 82 4.07 9.39 -8.24
CA GLN A 82 3.84 10.70 -7.64
C GLN A 82 3.58 11.76 -8.73
N GLN A 83 4.44 11.83 -9.75
CA GLN A 83 4.29 12.77 -10.87
C GLN A 83 2.97 12.59 -11.63
N ALA A 84 2.45 11.36 -11.71
CA ALA A 84 1.17 11.09 -12.37
C ALA A 84 -0.04 11.60 -11.57
N HIS A 85 0.05 11.63 -10.23
CA HIS A 85 -1.09 11.94 -9.35
C HIS A 85 -1.08 13.38 -8.80
N MET A 86 0.09 14.01 -8.65
CA MET A 86 0.17 15.39 -8.11
C MET A 86 -0.62 16.42 -8.93
N PRO A 87 -0.59 16.41 -10.28
CA PRO A 87 -1.31 17.39 -11.09
C PRO A 87 -2.83 17.22 -11.09
N LEU A 88 -3.37 16.15 -10.51
CA LEU A 88 -4.81 15.88 -10.50
C LEU A 88 -5.52 16.84 -9.52
N ALA A 89 -6.32 17.75 -10.07
CA ALA A 89 -7.19 18.63 -9.29
C ALA A 89 -8.35 17.84 -8.67
N GLY A 90 -8.91 18.31 -7.55
CA GLY A 90 -10.08 17.70 -6.91
C GLY A 90 -9.82 16.39 -6.15
N LEU A 91 -8.58 15.88 -6.13
CA LEU A 91 -8.22 14.76 -5.28
C LEU A 91 -8.18 15.18 -3.80
N GLU A 92 -9.14 14.66 -3.05
CA GLU A 92 -9.28 14.81 -1.60
C GLU A 92 -8.91 13.54 -0.83
N PRO A 93 -8.60 13.63 0.48
CA PRO A 93 -8.35 12.50 1.39
C PRO A 93 -9.28 11.29 1.22
N ARG A 94 -10.59 11.52 1.18
CA ARG A 94 -11.61 10.47 1.05
C ARG A 94 -11.44 9.59 -0.19
N HIS A 95 -10.87 10.12 -1.28
CA HIS A 95 -10.61 9.33 -2.48
C HIS A 95 -9.51 8.30 -2.23
N PHE A 96 -8.48 8.64 -1.45
CA PHE A 96 -7.43 7.71 -1.08
C PHE A 96 -7.97 6.62 -0.16
N SER A 97 -8.74 6.98 0.88
CA SER A 97 -9.40 6.03 1.77
C SER A 97 -10.26 5.03 0.98
N ARG A 98 -11.10 5.55 0.06
CA ARG A 98 -12.02 4.73 -0.72
C ARG A 98 -11.28 3.82 -1.72
N TRP A 99 -10.25 4.35 -2.38
CA TRP A 99 -9.41 3.57 -3.29
C TRP A 99 -8.71 2.42 -2.55
N LEU A 100 -8.14 2.70 -1.36
CA LEU A 100 -7.53 1.68 -0.51
C LEU A 100 -8.55 0.62 -0.07
N PHE A 101 -9.71 1.05 0.41
CA PHE A 101 -10.78 0.12 0.80
C PHE A 101 -11.14 -0.86 -0.33
N LEU A 102 -11.43 -0.35 -1.53
CA LEU A 102 -11.79 -1.19 -2.67
C LEU A 102 -10.64 -2.10 -3.10
N PHE A 103 -9.40 -1.59 -3.07
CA PHE A 103 -8.24 -2.37 -3.47
C PHE A 103 -7.99 -3.52 -2.50
N LEU A 104 -7.96 -3.24 -1.19
CA LEU A 104 -7.75 -4.24 -0.15
C LEU A 104 -8.83 -5.33 -0.21
N ASP A 105 -10.10 -4.95 -0.30
CA ASP A 105 -11.22 -5.89 -0.38
C ASP A 105 -11.17 -6.76 -1.66
N THR A 106 -10.74 -6.19 -2.79
CA THR A 106 -10.54 -6.97 -4.03
C THR A 106 -9.36 -7.94 -3.92
N VAL A 107 -8.29 -7.56 -3.22
CA VAL A 107 -7.15 -8.47 -2.97
C VAL A 107 -7.56 -9.61 -2.02
N GLU A 108 -8.23 -9.29 -0.91
CA GLU A 108 -8.67 -10.25 0.12
C GLU A 108 -9.66 -11.30 -0.43
N SER A 109 -10.50 -10.91 -1.39
CA SER A 109 -11.42 -11.83 -2.05
C SER A 109 -10.75 -12.77 -3.06
N ARG A 110 -9.56 -12.43 -3.57
CA ARG A 110 -8.87 -13.22 -4.62
C ARG A 110 -7.64 -13.98 -4.13
N TYR A 111 -6.99 -13.56 -3.04
CA TYR A 111 -5.73 -14.14 -2.59
C TYR A 111 -5.80 -14.65 -1.16
N GLU A 112 -5.09 -15.74 -0.90
CA GLU A 112 -4.83 -16.20 0.46
C GLU A 112 -3.98 -15.16 1.22
N PRO A 113 -4.06 -15.09 2.57
CA PRO A 113 -3.47 -14.01 3.36
C PRO A 113 -1.99 -13.72 3.05
N ALA A 114 -1.17 -14.77 2.88
CA ALA A 114 0.26 -14.61 2.58
C ALA A 114 0.52 -13.92 1.24
N ALA A 115 -0.26 -14.25 0.20
CA ALA A 115 -0.17 -13.58 -1.09
C ALA A 115 -0.77 -12.17 -1.05
N ALA A 116 -1.91 -11.99 -0.36
CA ALA A 116 -2.59 -10.71 -0.24
C ALA A 116 -1.67 -9.61 0.32
N VAL A 117 -0.93 -9.89 1.40
CA VAL A 117 0.00 -8.94 2.03
C VAL A 117 1.00 -8.34 1.03
N ARG A 118 1.45 -9.12 0.03
CA ARG A 118 2.40 -8.66 -1.01
C ARG A 118 1.84 -7.52 -1.88
N PHE A 119 0.52 -7.40 -1.98
CA PHE A 119 -0.15 -6.28 -2.68
C PHE A 119 -0.49 -5.15 -1.71
N MET A 120 -1.00 -5.49 -0.53
CA MET A 120 -1.58 -4.54 0.38
C MET A 120 -0.53 -3.61 1.02
N GLU A 121 0.61 -4.15 1.44
CA GLU A 121 1.71 -3.36 2.01
C GLU A 121 2.23 -2.27 1.06
N PRO A 122 2.59 -2.57 -0.21
CA PRO A 122 3.01 -1.52 -1.13
C PRO A 122 1.89 -0.53 -1.43
N ALA A 123 0.63 -0.97 -1.54
CA ALA A 123 -0.51 -0.07 -1.78
C ALA A 123 -0.61 1.01 -0.70
N LEU A 124 -0.54 0.60 0.57
CA LEU A 124 -0.62 1.51 1.72
C LEU A 124 0.57 2.47 1.76
N ARG A 125 1.79 1.98 1.53
CA ARG A 125 2.99 2.84 1.49
C ARG A 125 2.91 3.87 0.36
N ILE A 126 2.45 3.47 -0.82
CA ILE A 126 2.29 4.37 -1.97
C ILE A 126 1.23 5.42 -1.66
N ALA A 127 0.07 5.02 -1.14
CA ALA A 127 -1.00 5.94 -0.76
C ALA A 127 -0.51 6.97 0.27
N GLN A 128 0.15 6.53 1.34
CA GLN A 128 0.73 7.42 2.35
C GLN A 128 1.72 8.41 1.72
N SER A 129 2.62 7.94 0.85
CA SER A 129 3.57 8.82 0.17
C SER A 129 2.89 9.86 -0.73
N LEU A 130 1.84 9.47 -1.45
CA LEU A 130 1.06 10.39 -2.29
C LEU A 130 0.31 11.43 -1.46
N GLN A 131 -0.30 11.01 -0.35
CA GLN A 131 -1.06 11.90 0.53
C GLN A 131 -0.15 12.92 1.20
N LEU A 132 1.01 12.51 1.73
CA LEU A 132 2.00 13.43 2.29
C LEU A 132 2.50 14.43 1.23
N SER A 133 2.77 13.95 0.00
CA SER A 133 3.19 14.83 -1.09
C SER A 133 2.11 15.82 -1.52
N LYS A 134 0.82 15.46 -1.40
CA LYS A 134 -0.29 16.29 -1.87
C LYS A 134 -0.81 17.25 -0.82
N PHE A 135 -0.86 16.83 0.44
CA PHE A 135 -1.52 17.54 1.53
C PHE A 135 -0.54 18.11 2.56
N GLY A 136 0.75 17.82 2.42
CA GLY A 136 1.80 18.30 3.32
C GLY A 136 2.05 17.40 4.52
N TRP A 137 3.06 17.75 5.31
CA TRP A 137 3.56 16.96 6.44
C TRP A 137 2.65 16.98 7.67
N ASP A 138 1.84 18.03 7.80
CA ASP A 138 0.87 18.17 8.90
C ASP A 138 -0.42 17.37 8.65
N TYR A 139 -0.55 16.75 7.46
CA TYR A 139 -1.71 15.96 7.09
C TYR A 139 -1.93 14.79 8.04
N GLN A 140 -3.11 14.77 8.67
CA GLN A 140 -3.56 13.68 9.51
C GLN A 140 -4.36 12.69 8.67
N ILE A 141 -3.96 11.42 8.70
CA ILE A 141 -4.68 10.33 8.04
C ILE A 141 -6.08 10.22 8.68
N PRO A 142 -7.17 10.25 7.89
CA PRO A 142 -8.51 10.05 8.41
C PRO A 142 -8.65 8.73 9.17
N ALA A 143 -9.46 8.70 10.23
CA ALA A 143 -9.64 7.52 11.08
C ALA A 143 -10.03 6.26 10.28
N GLU A 144 -10.93 6.41 9.31
CA GLU A 144 -11.33 5.34 8.38
C GLU A 144 -10.15 4.68 7.65
N GLN A 145 -9.14 5.47 7.29
CA GLN A 145 -7.94 4.96 6.63
C GLN A 145 -6.95 4.40 7.66
N GLN A 146 -6.89 4.98 8.86
CA GLN A 146 -6.09 4.44 9.95
C GLN A 146 -6.55 3.03 10.34
N ASP A 147 -7.86 2.79 10.39
CA ASP A 147 -8.42 1.46 10.67
C ASP A 147 -8.01 0.43 9.61
N LEU A 148 -7.99 0.83 8.33
CA LEU A 148 -7.51 -0.04 7.24
C LEU A 148 -6.01 -0.33 7.36
N LEU A 149 -5.21 0.68 7.72
CA LEU A 149 -3.77 0.52 7.95
C LEU A 149 -3.50 -0.47 9.09
N ASP A 150 -4.21 -0.33 10.21
CA ASP A 150 -4.02 -1.17 11.39
C ASP A 150 -4.45 -2.63 11.16
N ARG A 151 -5.39 -2.87 10.24
CA ARG A 151 -5.80 -4.22 9.84
C ARG A 151 -4.74 -4.95 9.02
N VAL A 152 -4.12 -4.27 8.06
CA VAL A 152 -3.17 -4.88 7.10
C VAL A 152 -1.76 -4.96 7.68
N ALA A 153 -1.31 -3.88 8.31
CA ALA A 153 -0.01 -3.75 8.93
C ALA A 153 -0.22 -3.40 10.39
N PRO A 154 -0.75 -4.33 11.22
CA PRO A 154 -0.90 -4.09 12.65
C PRO A 154 0.43 -3.59 13.17
N ARG A 155 0.41 -2.43 13.86
CA ARG A 155 1.61 -1.77 14.38
C ARG A 155 2.54 -2.87 14.89
N ARG A 156 3.71 -3.00 14.26
CA ARG A 156 4.81 -3.79 14.85
C ARG A 156 4.81 -3.45 16.33
N ARG A 157 4.72 -4.48 17.19
CA ARG A 157 4.84 -4.40 18.65
C ARG A 157 5.67 -3.18 19.02
N SER A 158 5.10 -2.32 19.87
CA SER A 158 5.56 -0.94 20.06
C SER A 158 7.09 -0.89 20.20
N ARG A 159 7.70 0.22 19.78
CA ARG A 159 9.15 0.47 19.98
C ARG A 159 9.59 0.25 21.45
N GLU A 160 8.63 0.33 22.39
CA GLU A 160 8.78 0.03 23.82
C GLU A 160 8.91 -1.47 24.13
N GLU A 161 8.16 -2.35 23.45
CA GLU A 161 8.31 -3.81 23.59
C GLU A 161 9.61 -4.32 22.96
N HIS A 162 10.03 -3.75 21.83
CA HIS A 162 11.35 -4.04 21.26
C HIS A 162 12.50 -3.53 22.15
N ALA A 163 12.33 -2.44 22.89
CA ALA A 163 13.33 -1.96 23.84
C ALA A 163 13.51 -2.91 25.04
N ALA A 164 12.45 -3.64 25.43
CA ALA A 164 12.52 -4.64 26.50
C ALA A 164 13.37 -5.87 26.09
N ASP A 165 13.35 -6.26 24.82
CA ASP A 165 14.17 -7.38 24.29
C ASP A 165 15.66 -7.07 24.18
N TYR A 166 16.03 -5.78 24.11
CA TYR A 166 17.43 -5.33 24.06
C TYR A 166 18.01 -4.91 25.41
N ALA A 167 17.31 -5.15 26.52
CA ALA A 167 17.86 -4.96 27.86
C ALA A 167 18.93 -6.03 28.14
N ARG A 168 20.13 -5.88 27.55
CA ARG A 168 21.31 -6.64 27.97
C ARG A 168 21.55 -6.37 29.46
N PRO A 169 21.85 -7.40 30.29
CA PRO A 169 22.40 -7.14 31.62
C PRO A 169 23.67 -6.30 31.44
N ARG A 170 23.86 -5.32 32.33
CA ARG A 170 24.99 -4.39 32.35
C ARG A 170 26.31 -5.18 32.42
N GLY A 171 26.84 -5.57 31.27
CA GLY A 171 28.14 -6.20 31.10
C GLY A 171 29.25 -5.18 31.23
N GLU A 172 30.32 -5.59 31.89
CA GLU A 172 31.47 -4.80 32.35
C GLU A 172 32.07 -3.83 31.31
N PRO A 173 32.66 -2.70 31.75
CA PRO A 173 33.26 -1.72 30.85
C PRO A 173 34.40 -2.33 30.03
N PHE A 174 34.39 -2.01 28.75
CA PHE A 174 35.43 -2.36 27.78
C PHE A 174 36.81 -1.89 28.28
N PRO A 175 37.83 -2.76 28.39
CA PRO A 175 39.15 -2.32 28.84
C PRO A 175 39.86 -1.57 27.70
N ALA A 176 39.90 -0.24 27.80
CA ALA A 176 40.73 0.61 26.95
C ALA A 176 42.15 0.72 27.53
N LYS A 177 43.12 0.01 26.95
CA LYS A 177 44.53 0.41 27.03
C LYS A 177 44.95 0.96 25.67
N ILE A 178 45.01 2.28 25.60
CA ILE A 178 45.63 3.03 24.50
C ILE A 178 47.15 2.95 24.73
N ILE A 179 47.87 2.18 23.91
CA ILE A 179 49.32 2.35 23.76
C ILE A 179 49.52 3.31 22.59
N GLY A 180 49.94 4.53 22.91
CA GLY A 180 50.54 5.46 21.97
C GLY A 180 52.01 5.08 21.79
N LYS A 181 52.47 4.99 20.55
CA LYS A 181 53.90 4.97 20.23
C LYS A 181 54.22 6.29 19.54
N SER A 182 54.83 7.19 20.28
CA SER A 182 55.54 8.36 19.78
C SER A 182 56.73 7.91 18.92
N HIS A 183 56.97 8.64 17.84
CA HIS A 183 58.26 8.67 17.15
C HIS A 183 58.68 10.13 17.13
N ASP A 184 59.69 10.44 17.94
CA ASP A 184 60.55 11.61 17.78
C ASP A 184 61.77 11.20 16.94
N GLU A 185 62.38 12.22 16.34
CA GLU A 185 63.33 12.28 15.24
C GLU A 185 64.73 11.69 15.51
N ASP A 186 65.41 11.34 14.42
CA ASP A 186 66.81 11.75 14.13
C ASP A 186 67.03 11.78 12.60
#